data_AF-A0A167PZE4-F1
#
_entry.id   AF-A0A167PZE4-F1
#
_cell.length_a   1.000
_cell.length_b   1.000
_cell.length_c   1.000
_cell.angle_alpha   90.00
_cell.angle_beta   90.00
_cell.angle_gamma   90.00
#
_symmetry.space_group_name_H-M   'P 1'
#
loop_
_entity.id
_entity.type
_entity.pdbx_description
1 polymer ?
#
loop_
_entity_poly.entity_id
_entity_poly.type
_entity_poly.pdbx_seq_one_letter_code
_entity_poly.pdbx_strand_id
1 'polypeptide(L)'
;MVIKQRYDQRHTPIFFSTGDYVYLRLAQGADPGYVLPSRNITRKLSQRHIKCRVIERVGRLAYRLQLPPELAGAHPVVSVQHLERAPAEGHMTSTEPPSTHDPRFPDDTDLLEDEEAYTSCIKLEALNEVREKLGKPYARTPHVALLSPLTASMSPP
;
A
#
# COMPACT_ATOMS: atom_id res chain seq x y z
N MET A 1 -22.57 -42.79 -13.55
CA MET A 1 -21.72 -42.00 -12.62
C MET A 1 -21.15 -40.77 -13.35
N VAL A 2 -22.02 -39.88 -13.87
CA VAL A 2 -21.62 -38.75 -14.75
C VAL A 2 -21.20 -37.51 -13.97
N ILE A 3 -21.69 -37.37 -12.73
CA ILE A 3 -21.45 -36.18 -11.89
C ILE A 3 -19.98 -36.08 -11.45
N LYS A 4 -19.36 -37.20 -11.04
CA LYS A 4 -17.93 -37.21 -10.66
C LYS A 4 -17.01 -36.89 -11.84
N GLN A 5 -17.30 -37.44 -13.02
CA GLN A 5 -16.49 -37.20 -14.22
C GLN A 5 -16.47 -35.72 -14.61
N ARG A 6 -17.60 -35.01 -14.50
CA ARG A 6 -17.66 -33.56 -14.75
C ARG A 6 -16.87 -32.74 -13.72
N TYR A 7 -16.86 -33.18 -12.46
CA TYR A 7 -16.10 -32.53 -11.40
C TYR A 7 -14.59 -32.70 -11.62
N ASP A 8 -14.15 -33.94 -11.86
CA ASP A 8 -12.74 -34.28 -12.04
C ASP A 8 -12.15 -33.58 -13.29
N GLN A 9 -12.94 -33.42 -14.37
CA GLN A 9 -12.51 -32.72 -15.58
C GLN A 9 -12.20 -31.23 -15.39
N ARG A 10 -12.85 -30.56 -14.44
CA ARG A 10 -12.68 -29.12 -14.18
C ARG A 10 -11.71 -28.84 -13.04
N HIS A 11 -11.27 -29.88 -12.32
CA HIS A 11 -10.44 -29.73 -11.14
C HIS A 11 -8.96 -29.73 -11.52
N THR A 12 -8.33 -28.56 -11.50
CA THR A 12 -6.88 -28.43 -11.68
C THR A 12 -6.17 -28.66 -10.35
N PRO A 13 -5.30 -29.67 -10.22
CA PRO A 13 -4.55 -29.87 -8.99
C PRO A 13 -3.52 -28.74 -8.82
N ILE A 14 -3.49 -28.14 -7.63
CA ILE A 14 -2.59 -27.04 -7.30
C ILE A 14 -1.50 -27.56 -6.38
N PHE A 15 -0.24 -27.29 -6.75
CA PHE A 15 0.94 -27.63 -5.96
C PHE A 15 1.86 -26.42 -5.89
N PHE A 16 2.47 -26.25 -4.73
CA PHE A 16 3.48 -25.23 -4.46
C PHE A 16 4.80 -25.87 -4.06
N SER A 17 5.90 -25.20 -4.40
CA SER A 17 7.26 -25.57 -4.00
C SER A 17 7.73 -24.69 -2.84
N THR A 18 8.74 -25.16 -2.12
CA THR A 18 9.41 -24.35 -1.08
C THR A 18 10.09 -23.16 -1.73
N GLY A 19 9.85 -21.97 -1.19
CA GLY A 19 10.38 -20.71 -1.70
C GLY A 19 9.42 -19.94 -2.61
N ASP A 20 8.34 -20.55 -3.09
CA ASP A 20 7.32 -19.91 -3.91
C ASP A 20 6.55 -18.84 -3.13
N TYR A 21 6.09 -17.81 -3.83
CA TYR A 21 5.13 -16.85 -3.30
C TYR A 21 3.71 -17.32 -3.58
N VAL A 22 2.87 -17.23 -2.54
CA VAL A 22 1.47 -17.60 -2.59
C VAL A 22 0.62 -16.53 -1.93
N TYR A 23 -0.63 -16.42 -2.37
CA TYR A 23 -1.62 -15.61 -1.70
C TYR A 23 -2.40 -16.47 -0.70
N LEU A 24 -2.37 -16.07 0.57
CA LEU A 24 -3.26 -16.57 1.60
C LEU A 24 -4.60 -15.86 1.48
N ARG A 25 -5.65 -16.62 1.13
CA ARG A 25 -7.02 -16.13 1.00
C ARG A 25 -7.69 -16.07 2.37
N LEU A 26 -8.16 -14.88 2.72
CA LEU A 26 -8.80 -14.60 3.99
C LEU A 26 -10.32 -14.70 3.91
N ALA A 27 -10.95 -15.12 5.01
CA ALA A 27 -12.41 -15.15 5.12
C ALA A 27 -13.00 -13.73 5.11
N GLN A 28 -14.11 -13.54 4.38
CA GLN A 28 -14.84 -12.27 4.31
C GLN A 28 -16.35 -12.52 4.41
N GLY A 29 -16.97 -12.09 5.51
CA GLY A 29 -18.38 -12.35 5.79
C GLY A 29 -18.71 -13.84 5.69
N ALA A 30 -19.49 -14.21 4.67
CA ALA A 30 -19.87 -15.60 4.38
C ALA A 30 -18.93 -16.32 3.40
N ASP A 31 -17.97 -15.62 2.78
CA ASP A 31 -17.03 -16.24 1.85
C ASP A 31 -16.02 -17.14 2.61
N PRO A 32 -15.79 -18.37 2.12
CA PRO A 32 -14.83 -19.28 2.74
C PRO A 32 -13.39 -18.77 2.55
N GLY A 33 -12.58 -18.94 3.59
CA GLY A 33 -11.17 -18.57 3.61
C GLY A 33 -10.53 -18.79 4.98
N TYR A 34 -9.27 -18.38 5.10
CA TYR A 34 -8.54 -18.45 6.36
C TYR A 34 -9.05 -17.39 7.35
N VAL A 35 -9.41 -17.83 8.55
CA VAL A 35 -9.90 -16.97 9.63
C VAL A 35 -8.71 -16.51 10.47
N LEU A 36 -8.48 -15.20 10.48
CA LEU A 36 -7.46 -14.59 11.32
C LEU A 36 -8.02 -14.33 12.73
N PRO A 37 -7.31 -14.73 13.80
CA PRO A 37 -7.82 -14.60 15.16
C PRO A 37 -7.95 -13.13 15.63
N SER A 38 -7.11 -12.24 15.11
CA SER A 38 -7.08 -10.82 15.48
C SER A 38 -7.99 -9.92 14.64
N ARG A 39 -8.71 -10.48 13.66
CA ARG A 39 -9.36 -9.68 12.62
C ARG A 39 -10.88 -9.65 12.73
N ASN A 40 -11.43 -8.43 12.70
CA ASN A 40 -12.87 -8.21 12.53
C ASN A 40 -13.28 -8.36 11.06
N ILE A 41 -14.03 -9.42 10.74
CA ILE A 41 -14.43 -9.82 9.38
C ILE A 41 -15.49 -8.89 8.74
N THR A 42 -16.08 -7.98 9.53
CA THR A 42 -17.26 -7.16 9.17
C THR A 42 -16.96 -5.86 8.42
N ARG A 43 -15.70 -5.54 8.11
CA ARG A 43 -15.35 -4.27 7.43
C ARG A 43 -15.32 -4.40 5.90
N LYS A 44 -16.15 -3.61 5.23
CA LYS A 44 -16.06 -3.32 3.79
C LYS A 44 -14.67 -2.70 3.50
N LEU A 45 -14.04 -3.07 2.38
CA LEU A 45 -12.66 -2.71 1.98
C LEU A 45 -11.53 -3.33 2.82
N SER A 46 -11.77 -4.47 3.47
CA SER A 46 -10.71 -5.17 4.19
C SER A 46 -9.86 -6.03 3.23
N GLN A 47 -8.55 -6.15 3.50
CA GLN A 47 -7.60 -6.89 2.66
C GLN A 47 -8.01 -8.36 2.48
N ARG A 48 -8.21 -8.86 1.25
CA ARG A 48 -8.68 -10.25 1.02
C ARG A 48 -7.54 -11.27 0.91
N HIS A 49 -6.37 -10.83 0.49
CA HIS A 49 -5.22 -11.69 0.22
C HIS A 49 -3.96 -11.14 0.87
N ILE A 50 -3.17 -12.03 1.47
CA ILE A 50 -1.85 -11.71 2.01
C ILE A 50 -0.81 -12.50 1.23
N LYS A 51 0.22 -11.82 0.71
CA LYS A 51 1.33 -12.48 0.04
C LYS A 51 2.25 -13.10 1.09
N CYS A 52 2.45 -14.40 1.03
CA CYS A 52 3.31 -15.16 1.93
C CYS A 52 4.28 -16.03 1.13
N ARG A 53 5.40 -16.38 1.75
CA ARG A 53 6.37 -17.31 1.17
C ARG A 53 6.16 -18.71 1.73
N VAL A 54 6.21 -19.74 0.89
CA VAL A 54 6.16 -21.14 1.34
C VAL A 54 7.51 -21.53 1.93
N ILE A 55 7.54 -21.93 3.21
CA ILE A 55 8.76 -22.38 3.88
C ILE A 55 8.98 -23.87 3.63
N GLU A 56 7.96 -24.67 3.94
CA GLU A 56 8.04 -26.13 3.86
C GLU A 56 6.68 -26.72 3.47
N ARG A 57 6.73 -27.90 2.86
CA ARG A 57 5.54 -28.71 2.58
C ARG A 57 5.35 -29.71 3.72
N VAL A 58 4.35 -29.48 4.57
CA VAL A 58 4.05 -30.33 5.72
C VAL A 58 3.31 -31.61 5.31
N GLY A 59 2.51 -31.53 4.24
CA GLY A 59 1.79 -32.69 3.72
C GLY A 59 1.29 -32.53 2.29
N ARG A 60 0.38 -33.42 1.88
CA ARG A 60 -0.20 -33.37 0.53
C ARG A 60 -1.04 -32.12 0.29
N LEU A 61 -1.77 -31.69 1.32
CA LEU A 61 -2.75 -30.59 1.29
C LEU A 61 -2.40 -29.43 2.22
N ALA A 62 -1.24 -29.45 2.88
CA ALA A 62 -0.88 -28.47 3.89
C ALA A 62 0.56 -27.96 3.71
N TYR A 63 0.71 -26.65 3.78
CA TYR A 63 1.96 -25.94 3.59
C TYR A 63 2.22 -25.01 4.77
N ARG A 64 3.47 -24.91 5.21
CA ARG A 64 3.88 -23.92 6.20
C ARG A 64 4.31 -22.65 5.50
N LEU A 65 3.73 -21.55 5.93
CA LEU A 65 3.96 -20.23 5.35
C LEU A 65 4.81 -19.38 6.29
N GLN A 66 5.58 -18.48 5.69
CA GLN A 66 6.20 -17.36 6.38
C GLN A 66 5.14 -16.28 6.53
N LEU A 67 4.50 -16.25 7.70
CA LEU A 67 3.49 -15.24 8.03
C LEU A 67 4.17 -13.94 8.48
N PRO A 68 3.61 -12.76 8.12
CA PRO A 68 4.06 -11.48 8.65
C PRO A 68 3.91 -11.43 10.18
N PRO A 69 4.74 -10.64 10.88
CA PRO A 69 4.63 -10.48 12.34
C PRO A 69 3.28 -9.88 12.78
N GLU A 70 2.63 -9.12 11.91
CA GLU A 70 1.27 -8.60 12.09
C GLU A 70 0.23 -9.70 12.32
N LEU A 71 0.54 -10.93 11.88
CA LEU A 71 -0.29 -12.13 11.98
C LEU A 71 0.21 -13.09 13.06
N ALA A 72 0.93 -12.63 14.10
CA ALA A 72 1.55 -13.49 15.11
C ALA A 72 0.61 -14.51 15.79
N GLY A 73 -0.71 -14.28 15.82
CA GLY A 73 -1.69 -15.24 16.36
C GLY A 73 -2.15 -16.33 15.36
N ALA A 74 -1.84 -16.18 14.07
CA ALA A 74 -2.28 -17.10 13.03
C ALA A 74 -1.44 -18.38 13.00
N HIS A 75 -2.09 -19.50 12.75
CA HIS A 75 -1.45 -20.79 12.56
C HIS A 75 -0.57 -20.80 11.28
N PRO A 76 0.74 -21.11 11.37
CA PRO A 76 1.66 -21.01 10.23
C PRO A 76 1.45 -22.10 9.18
N VAL A 77 0.84 -23.24 9.54
CA VAL A 77 0.47 -24.30 8.59
C VAL A 77 -0.94 -24.08 8.09
N VAL A 78 -1.10 -23.98 6.77
CA VAL A 78 -2.36 -23.66 6.08
C VAL A 78 -2.69 -24.70 5.01
N SER A 79 -3.98 -24.98 4.84
CA SER A 79 -4.50 -25.87 3.77
C SER A 79 -4.42 -25.23 2.38
N VAL A 80 -4.16 -26.03 1.35
CA VAL A 80 -4.15 -25.62 -0.07
C VAL A 80 -5.47 -24.95 -0.50
N GLN A 81 -6.59 -25.28 0.15
CA GLN A 81 -7.89 -24.68 -0.14
C GLN A 81 -7.93 -23.16 0.11
N HIS A 82 -7.05 -22.65 0.97
CA HIS A 82 -6.96 -21.23 1.30
C HIS A 82 -5.76 -20.56 0.61
N LEU A 83 -5.11 -21.23 -0.34
CA LEU A 83 -3.94 -20.75 -1.04
C LEU A 83 -4.23 -20.54 -2.52
N GLU A 84 -3.75 -19.41 -3.05
CA GLU A 84 -3.81 -19.07 -4.47
C GLU A 84 -2.39 -18.81 -4.99
N ARG A 85 -2.16 -19.07 -6.28
CA ARG A 85 -0.85 -18.81 -6.91
C ARG A 85 -0.61 -17.30 -6.96
N ALA A 86 0.52 -16.85 -6.45
CA ALA A 86 0.97 -15.48 -6.62
C ALA A 86 1.98 -15.40 -7.77
N PRO A 87 2.04 -14.28 -8.51
CA PRO A 87 3.14 -14.04 -9.43
C PRO A 87 4.46 -13.97 -8.67
N ALA A 88 5.53 -14.44 -9.32
CA ALA A 88 6.87 -14.33 -8.78
C ALA A 88 7.26 -12.86 -8.61
N GLU A 89 8.13 -12.58 -7.63
CA GLU A 89 8.75 -11.26 -7.46
C GLU A 89 9.38 -10.82 -8.79
N GLY A 90 9.13 -9.59 -9.23
CA GLY A 90 9.74 -9.03 -10.45
C GLY A 90 8.94 -9.24 -11.75
N HIS A 91 7.88 -10.05 -11.77
CA HIS A 91 6.84 -9.94 -12.79
C HIS A 91 5.92 -8.77 -12.39
N MET A 92 6.41 -7.55 -12.54
CA MET A 92 5.52 -6.47 -12.91
C MET A 92 5.59 -6.46 -14.42
N THR A 93 4.64 -7.14 -15.10
CA THR A 93 4.36 -6.74 -16.47
C THR A 93 3.84 -5.33 -16.36
N SER A 94 4.74 -4.35 -16.46
CA SER A 94 4.39 -2.98 -16.80
C SER A 94 3.87 -3.02 -18.22
N THR A 95 2.71 -3.65 -18.40
CA THR A 95 1.94 -3.48 -19.61
C THR A 95 1.55 -2.02 -19.55
N GLU A 96 2.05 -1.24 -20.50
CA GLU A 96 1.54 0.11 -20.68
C GLU A 96 0.02 0.01 -20.68
N PRO A 97 -0.68 0.85 -19.88
CA PRO A 97 -2.12 0.85 -19.92
C PRO A 97 -2.55 1.00 -21.38
N PRO A 98 -3.59 0.28 -21.82
CA PRO A 98 -4.09 0.45 -23.18
C PRO A 98 -4.32 1.94 -23.39
N SER A 99 -3.94 2.45 -24.57
CA SER A 99 -4.21 3.85 -24.93
C SER A 99 -5.68 4.16 -24.63
N THR A 100 -5.90 5.20 -23.82
CA THR A 100 -7.24 5.68 -23.45
C THR A 100 -7.97 6.31 -24.64
N HIS A 101 -7.30 6.46 -25.79
CA HIS A 101 -7.87 7.06 -27.00
C HIS A 101 -9.02 6.20 -27.56
N ASP A 102 -10.26 6.63 -27.33
CA ASP A 102 -11.45 6.05 -27.96
C ASP A 102 -11.76 6.78 -29.27
N PRO A 103 -11.64 6.13 -30.45
CA PRO A 103 -11.91 6.77 -31.74
C PRO A 103 -13.37 7.22 -31.91
N ARG A 104 -14.27 6.84 -31.01
CA ARG A 104 -15.66 7.34 -30.98
C ARG A 104 -15.78 8.77 -30.45
N PHE A 105 -14.78 9.26 -29.73
CA PHE A 105 -14.78 10.58 -29.10
C PHE A 105 -13.49 11.34 -29.45
N PRO A 106 -13.38 11.87 -30.68
CA PRO A 106 -12.16 12.52 -31.17
C PRO A 106 -11.87 13.88 -30.51
N ASP A 107 -12.85 14.47 -29.80
CA ASP A 107 -12.73 15.80 -29.17
C ASP A 107 -12.51 15.73 -27.64
N ASP A 108 -12.39 14.53 -27.05
CA ASP A 108 -12.17 14.36 -25.60
C ASP A 108 -10.77 14.91 -25.22
N THR A 109 -10.73 16.19 -24.85
CA THR A 109 -9.54 16.97 -24.47
C THR A 109 -9.33 17.08 -22.96
N ASP A 110 -10.11 16.33 -22.16
CA ASP A 110 -9.94 16.23 -20.70
C ASP A 110 -8.62 15.54 -20.29
N LEU A 111 -7.89 14.99 -21.28
CA LEU A 111 -6.48 14.66 -21.17
C LEU A 111 -5.68 15.96 -21.26
N LEU A 112 -5.17 16.44 -20.12
CA LEU A 112 -4.19 17.53 -20.09
C LEU A 112 -2.93 17.10 -20.88
N GLU A 113 -2.91 17.33 -22.19
CA GLU A 113 -1.71 17.28 -23.04
C GLU A 113 -0.86 18.55 -22.89
N ASP A 114 -1.18 19.41 -21.92
CA ASP A 114 -0.39 20.58 -21.58
C ASP A 114 0.79 20.17 -20.68
N GLU A 115 1.82 19.57 -21.26
CA GLU A 115 3.16 19.47 -20.65
C GLU A 115 3.62 20.83 -20.11
N GLU A 116 3.13 21.94 -20.68
CA GLU A 116 3.40 23.30 -20.25
C GLU A 116 2.76 23.65 -18.90
N ALA A 117 1.55 23.16 -18.60
CA ALA A 117 0.86 23.40 -17.33
C ALA A 117 1.50 22.60 -16.19
N TYR A 118 1.84 21.33 -16.43
CA TYR A 118 2.55 20.49 -15.47
C TYR A 118 3.98 21.02 -15.22
N THR A 119 4.70 21.41 -16.28
CA THR A 119 6.04 22.02 -16.16
C THR A 119 6.00 23.39 -15.48
N SER A 120 4.94 24.19 -15.72
CA SER A 120 4.71 25.48 -15.08
C SER A 120 4.45 25.32 -13.58
N CYS A 121 3.58 24.39 -13.19
CA CYS A 121 3.29 24.09 -11.79
C CYS A 121 4.52 23.56 -11.05
N ILE A 122 5.28 22.64 -11.65
CA ILE A 122 6.52 22.12 -11.05
C ILE A 122 7.57 23.24 -10.89
N LYS A 123 7.74 24.11 -11.90
CA LYS A 123 8.65 25.26 -11.81
C LYS A 123 8.21 26.26 -10.74
N LEU A 124 6.91 26.53 -10.61
CA LEU A 124 6.36 27.41 -9.59
C LEU A 124 6.52 26.84 -8.18
N GLU A 125 6.33 25.53 -7.99
CA GLU A 125 6.58 24.84 -6.72
C GLU A 125 8.06 24.91 -6.34
N ALA A 126 8.97 24.61 -7.28
CA ALA A 126 10.40 24.69 -7.05
C ALA A 126 10.87 26.13 -6.71
N LEU A 127 10.30 27.15 -7.34
CA LEU A 127 10.59 28.55 -7.03
C LEU A 127 10.02 29.00 -5.68
N ASN A 128 8.83 28.53 -5.30
CA ASN A 128 8.26 28.77 -3.98
C ASN A 128 9.09 28.08 -2.89
N GLU A 129 9.58 26.87 -3.12
CA GLU A 129 10.43 26.14 -2.19
C GLU A 129 11.81 26.81 -2.00
N VAL A 130 12.40 27.34 -3.09
CA VAL A 130 13.63 28.15 -3.04
C VAL A 130 13.38 29.48 -2.31
N ARG A 131 12.23 30.12 -2.55
CA ARG A 131 11.81 31.36 -1.88
C ARG A 131 11.53 31.17 -0.40
N GLU A 132 10.93 30.05 0.01
CA GLU A 132 10.75 29.68 1.41
C GLU A 132 12.08 29.37 2.09
N LYS A 133 13.03 28.72 1.41
CA LYS A 133 14.39 28.48 1.93
C LYS A 133 15.25 29.75 2.04
N LEU A 134 14.98 30.76 1.22
CA LEU A 134 15.61 32.09 1.32
C LEU A 134 14.87 33.03 2.30
N GLY A 135 13.68 32.64 2.76
CA GLY A 135 12.92 33.32 3.81
C GLY A 135 13.50 33.05 5.20
N LYS A 136 14.49 33.85 5.61
CA LYS A 136 14.93 33.89 7.02
C LYS A 136 13.76 34.27 7.95
N PRO A 137 13.72 33.73 9.19
CA PRO A 137 12.54 33.69 10.03
C PRO A 137 12.18 35.08 10.55
N TYR A 138 10.91 35.48 10.42
CA TYR A 138 10.37 36.55 11.25
C TYR A 138 10.46 36.09 12.71
N ALA A 139 11.45 36.61 13.42
CA ALA A 139 11.58 36.47 14.86
C ALA A 139 10.30 36.96 15.53
N ARG A 140 9.52 36.03 16.10
CA ARG A 140 8.52 36.37 17.11
C ARG A 140 9.26 36.80 18.37
N THR A 141 9.45 38.10 18.58
CA THR A 141 9.73 38.62 19.92
C THR A 141 8.40 38.72 20.68
N PRO A 142 8.16 37.92 21.72
CA PRO A 142 7.03 38.17 22.60
C PRO A 142 7.33 39.37 23.49
N HIS A 143 6.35 40.24 23.58
CA HIS A 143 6.28 41.42 24.42
C HIS A 143 6.02 40.99 25.87
N VAL A 144 7.00 41.01 26.79
CA VAL A 144 6.74 41.08 28.24
C VAL A 144 7.89 41.80 28.96
N ALA A 145 7.51 42.79 29.77
CA ALA A 145 8.33 43.56 30.68
C ALA A 145 9.05 42.70 31.73
N LEU A 146 10.15 43.21 32.31
CA LEU A 146 10.32 43.42 33.76
C LEU A 146 11.74 43.95 34.13
N LEU A 147 11.73 44.87 35.10
CA LEU A 147 12.79 45.23 36.08
C LEU A 147 13.88 46.25 35.68
N SER A 148 13.70 47.46 36.20
CA SER A 148 14.74 48.44 36.54
C SER A 148 15.65 47.92 37.69
N PRO A 149 16.89 48.43 37.86
CA PRO A 149 17.09 49.55 38.81
C PRO A 149 18.21 50.57 38.46
N LEU A 150 18.03 51.78 39.03
CA LEU A 150 19.02 52.76 39.56
C LEU A 150 20.46 52.84 38.99
N THR A 151 20.87 54.06 38.58
CA THR A 151 22.03 54.86 39.08
C THR A 151 21.93 56.27 38.46
N ALA A 152 21.67 57.31 39.25
CA ALA A 152 22.64 58.24 39.86
C ALA A 152 23.50 59.04 38.86
N SER A 153 23.40 60.37 38.99
CA SER A 153 24.52 61.34 38.99
C SER A 153 24.68 62.29 37.79
N MET A 154 24.71 63.58 38.17
CA MET A 154 25.48 64.70 37.61
C MET A 154 24.90 65.52 36.43
N SER A 155 24.36 66.69 36.80
CA SER A 155 24.59 68.04 36.23
C SER A 155 26.07 68.27 35.85
N PRO A 156 26.51 69.36 35.16
CA PRO A 156 25.90 70.70 34.95
C PRO A 156 26.23 71.22 33.50
N PRO A 157 26.40 72.52 33.15
CA PRO A 157 26.05 73.80 33.80
C PRO A 157 24.86 74.55 33.20
#